data_AF-A0A6A5UXJ1-F1
#
_entry.id   AF-A0A6A5UXJ1-F1
#
_cell.length_a   1.000
_cell.length_b   1.000
_cell.length_c   1.000
_cell.angle_alpha   90.00
_cell.angle_beta   90.00
_cell.angle_gamma   90.00
#
_symmetry.space_group_name_H-M   'P 1'
#
loop_
_entity.id
_entity.type
_entity.pdbx_description
1 polymer ?
#
loop_
_entity_poly.entity_id
_entity_poly.type
_entity_poly.pdbx_seq_one_letter_code
_entity_poly.pdbx_strand_id
1 'polypeptide(L)'
;MVQFEEERARWLEAKNRRKRYLDLHPDYFEDASLELADPLLYDRLIRRFQTAAEREAEGRSKGFSGQMATDLWRAEAKKDALDHPDPASLFTYSRGPEGEIREADKDEVPMTKEEGKAWWRDEMTQRFLRGGDGDFDYKTVDGNDKYDDPEKERDRQEAYFDSMESDFDTDGEGKEKVLTGETGIQDY
;
A
#
# COMPACT_ATOMS: atom_id res chain seq x y z
N MET A 1 19.40 9.66 20.49
CA MET A 1 19.50 8.35 19.80
C MET A 1 18.26 7.52 20.05
N VAL A 2 17.91 7.18 21.30
CA VAL A 2 16.72 6.38 21.64
C VAL A 2 15.40 6.88 21.02
N GLN A 3 15.12 8.19 21.09
CA GLN A 3 13.88 8.76 20.51
C GLN A 3 13.77 8.58 18.98
N PHE A 4 14.90 8.68 18.26
CA PHE A 4 14.91 8.51 16.80
C PHE A 4 14.67 7.05 16.40
N GLU A 5 15.17 6.11 17.20
CA GLU A 5 14.94 4.68 16.98
C GLU A 5 13.49 4.30 17.24
N GLU A 6 12.87 4.85 18.29
CA GLU A 6 11.45 4.66 18.60
C GLU A 6 10.54 5.24 17.50
N GLU A 7 10.82 6.46 17.02
CA GLU A 7 10.07 7.07 15.91
C GLU A 7 10.21 6.27 14.61
N ARG A 8 11.42 5.82 14.30
CA ARG A 8 11.68 4.98 13.12
C ARG A 8 10.97 3.62 13.23
N ALA A 9 10.94 3.02 14.42
CA ALA A 9 10.24 1.76 14.65
C ALA A 9 8.72 1.92 14.46
N ARG A 10 8.12 2.98 15.02
CA ARG A 10 6.69 3.30 14.83
C ARG A 10 6.35 3.57 13.37
N TRP A 11 7.20 4.33 12.67
CA TRP A 11 7.02 4.57 11.24
C TRP A 11 7.08 3.28 10.42
N LEU A 12 8.03 2.40 10.74
CA LEU A 12 8.16 1.11 10.05
C LEU A 12 6.97 0.19 10.33
N GLU A 13 6.46 0.19 11.56
CA GLU A 13 5.27 -0.56 11.96
C GLU A 13 4.03 -0.08 11.20
N ALA A 14 3.78 1.24 11.16
CA ALA A 14 2.71 1.83 10.37
C ALA A 14 2.86 1.49 8.88
N LYS A 15 4.08 1.62 8.32
CA LYS A 15 4.36 1.26 6.92
C LYS A 15 4.07 -0.22 6.63
N ASN A 16 4.42 -1.12 7.53
CA ASN A 16 4.14 -2.55 7.38
C ASN A 16 2.63 -2.84 7.42
N ARG A 17 1.89 -2.20 8.35
CA ARG A 17 0.42 -2.31 8.42
C ARG A 17 -0.25 -1.79 7.16
N ARG A 18 0.19 -0.64 6.65
CA ARG A 18 -0.29 -0.07 5.37
C ARG A 18 0.00 -0.99 4.18
N LYS A 19 1.17 -1.63 4.14
CA LYS A 19 1.49 -2.64 3.11
C LYS A 19 0.52 -3.82 3.18
N ARG A 20 0.31 -4.35 4.39
CA ARG A 20 -0.64 -5.45 4.63
C ARG A 20 -2.07 -5.08 4.22
N TYR A 21 -2.48 -3.83 4.46
CA TYR A 21 -3.77 -3.32 4.02
C TYR A 21 -3.89 -3.40 2.49
N LEU A 22 -2.91 -2.90 1.73
CA LEU A 22 -2.93 -2.97 0.27
C LEU A 22 -2.98 -4.41 -0.26
N ASP A 23 -2.27 -5.34 0.37
CA ASP A 23 -2.31 -6.76 -0.01
C ASP A 23 -3.70 -7.38 0.17
N LEU A 24 -4.47 -6.90 1.15
CA LEU A 24 -5.83 -7.38 1.45
C LEU A 24 -6.92 -6.60 0.71
N HIS A 25 -6.61 -5.42 0.19
CA HIS A 25 -7.56 -4.50 -0.45
C HIS A 25 -7.10 -4.13 -1.88
N PRO A 26 -7.14 -5.09 -2.83
CA PRO A 26 -6.80 -4.82 -4.23
C PRO A 26 -7.71 -3.75 -4.86
N ASP A 27 -8.93 -3.60 -4.34
CA ASP A 27 -9.93 -2.59 -4.74
C ASP A 27 -9.40 -1.15 -4.67
N TYR A 28 -8.38 -0.89 -3.84
CA TYR A 28 -7.71 0.42 -3.78
C TYR A 28 -7.21 0.89 -5.16
N PHE A 29 -6.66 -0.02 -5.96
CA PHE A 29 -6.14 0.32 -7.29
C PHE A 29 -7.22 0.42 -8.38
N GLU A 30 -8.46 0.05 -8.04
CA GLU A 30 -9.62 0.13 -8.95
C GLU A 30 -10.44 1.41 -8.73
N ASP A 31 -10.16 2.16 -7.66
CA ASP A 31 -10.87 3.40 -7.36
C ASP A 31 -10.53 4.50 -8.37
N ALA A 32 -11.58 5.09 -8.95
CA ALA A 32 -11.48 6.20 -9.89
C ALA A 32 -10.97 7.50 -9.22
N SER A 33 -11.08 7.61 -7.89
CA SER A 33 -10.52 8.75 -7.14
C SER A 33 -9.00 8.82 -7.25
N LEU A 34 -8.34 7.66 -7.42
CA LEU A 34 -6.88 7.56 -7.51
C LEU A 34 -6.33 8.27 -8.74
N GLU A 35 -7.11 8.40 -9.82
CA GLU A 35 -6.75 9.21 -11.00
C GLU A 35 -6.57 10.69 -10.65
N LEU A 36 -7.28 11.18 -9.64
CA LEU A 36 -7.24 12.58 -9.21
C LEU A 36 -6.13 12.84 -8.19
N ALA A 37 -5.60 11.78 -7.55
CA ALA A 37 -4.52 11.90 -6.59
C ALA A 37 -3.20 12.34 -7.24
N ASP A 38 -2.87 11.82 -8.43
CA ASP A 38 -1.80 12.32 -9.29
C ASP A 38 -2.23 12.32 -10.77
N PRO A 39 -2.89 13.41 -11.23
CA PRO A 39 -3.44 13.49 -12.58
C PRO A 39 -2.39 13.53 -13.69
N LEU A 40 -1.20 14.06 -13.40
CA LEU A 40 -0.13 14.20 -14.40
C LEU A 40 0.54 12.84 -14.64
N LEU A 41 0.77 12.11 -13.55
CA LEU A 41 1.28 10.75 -13.61
C LEU A 41 0.27 9.79 -14.27
N TYR A 42 -1.02 9.90 -13.91
CA TYR A 42 -2.07 9.07 -14.50
C TYR A 42 -2.18 9.25 -16.02
N ASP A 43 -2.15 10.50 -16.49
CA ASP A 43 -2.21 10.80 -17.92
C ASP A 43 -1.01 10.18 -18.67
N ARG A 44 0.17 10.19 -18.07
CA ARG A 44 1.41 9.65 -18.66
C ARG A 44 1.45 8.13 -18.67
N LEU A 45 1.12 7.49 -17.55
CA LEU A 45 1.28 6.05 -17.35
C LEU A 45 0.09 5.23 -17.81
N ILE A 46 -1.12 5.79 -17.77
CA ILE A 46 -2.36 5.07 -18.09
C ILE A 46 -2.99 5.65 -19.35
N ARG A 47 -3.33 6.94 -19.36
CA ARG A 47 -4.12 7.53 -20.44
C ARG A 47 -3.39 7.56 -21.77
N ARG A 48 -2.06 7.71 -21.79
CA ARG A 48 -1.23 7.63 -23.01
C ARG A 48 -1.42 6.32 -23.79
N PHE A 49 -1.59 5.20 -23.08
CA PHE A 49 -1.79 3.87 -23.69
C PHE A 49 -3.26 3.52 -23.93
N GLN A 50 -4.19 4.39 -23.54
CA GLN A 50 -5.61 4.19 -23.77
C GLN A 50 -5.94 4.46 -25.24
N THR A 51 -6.63 3.53 -25.88
CA THR A 51 -7.07 3.68 -27.27
C THR A 51 -8.25 4.64 -27.37
N ALA A 52 -8.50 5.18 -28.56
CA ALA A 52 -9.68 6.03 -28.80
C ALA A 52 -10.99 5.28 -28.47
N ALA A 53 -11.08 3.99 -28.82
CA ALA A 53 -12.23 3.16 -28.53
C ALA A 53 -12.49 2.97 -27.03
N GLU A 54 -11.42 2.79 -26.23
CA GLU A 54 -11.52 2.69 -24.76
C GLU A 54 -11.99 4.01 -24.13
N ARG A 55 -11.46 5.15 -24.60
CA ARG A 55 -11.91 6.48 -24.12
C ARG A 55 -13.36 6.76 -24.46
N GLU A 56 -13.79 6.40 -25.66
CA GLU A 56 -15.19 6.55 -26.05
C GLU A 56 -16.11 5.64 -25.24
N ALA A 57 -15.70 4.40 -24.96
CA ALA A 57 -16.47 3.49 -24.11
C ALA A 57 -16.63 4.05 -22.68
N GLU A 58 -15.56 4.62 -22.13
CA GLU A 58 -15.57 5.30 -20.83
C GLU A 58 -16.42 6.58 -20.86
N GLY A 59 -16.31 7.39 -21.91
CA GLY A 59 -17.16 8.58 -22.10
C GLY A 59 -18.63 8.23 -22.25
N ARG A 60 -18.95 7.11 -22.92
CA ARG A 60 -20.32 6.58 -23.04
C ARG A 60 -20.87 6.08 -21.71
N SER A 61 -20.05 5.42 -20.88
CA SER A 61 -20.51 4.94 -19.56
C SER A 61 -20.71 6.08 -18.57
N LYS A 62 -19.84 7.09 -18.58
CA LYS A 62 -19.93 8.28 -17.71
C LYS A 62 -20.96 9.31 -18.19
N GLY A 63 -21.33 9.29 -19.48
CA GLY A 63 -22.19 10.28 -20.12
C GLY A 63 -21.49 11.63 -20.32
N PHE A 64 -22.10 12.51 -21.14
CA PHE A 64 -21.49 13.80 -21.51
C PHE A 64 -21.23 14.73 -20.32
N SER A 65 -22.21 14.84 -19.40
CA SER A 65 -22.06 15.66 -18.18
C SER A 65 -21.01 15.08 -17.22
N GLY A 66 -20.94 13.76 -17.09
CA GLY A 66 -19.92 13.09 -16.28
C GLY A 66 -18.53 13.28 -16.85
N GLN A 67 -18.37 13.15 -18.17
CA GLN A 67 -17.10 13.39 -18.86
C GLN A 67 -16.61 14.83 -18.67
N MET A 68 -17.47 15.83 -18.88
CA MET A 68 -17.13 17.23 -18.63
C MET A 68 -16.72 17.48 -17.18
N ALA A 69 -17.45 16.91 -16.22
CA ALA A 69 -17.11 17.05 -14.81
C ALA A 69 -15.73 16.44 -14.51
N THR A 70 -15.47 15.21 -14.97
CA THR A 70 -14.16 14.55 -14.78
C THR A 70 -13.03 15.37 -15.40
N ASP A 71 -13.22 15.89 -16.62
CA ASP A 71 -12.18 16.69 -17.28
C ASP A 71 -11.94 18.01 -16.54
N LEU A 72 -12.97 18.62 -15.94
CA LEU A 72 -12.84 19.82 -15.12
C LEU A 72 -12.02 19.54 -13.84
N TRP A 73 -12.41 18.52 -13.07
CA TRP A 73 -11.70 18.11 -11.86
C TRP A 73 -10.24 17.74 -12.15
N ARG A 74 -10.00 17.02 -13.26
CA ARG A 74 -8.64 16.68 -13.69
C ARG A 74 -7.85 17.93 -14.07
N ALA A 75 -8.45 18.90 -14.75
CA ALA A 75 -7.77 20.14 -15.11
C ALA A 75 -7.41 20.97 -13.87
N GLU A 76 -8.28 21.02 -12.86
CA GLU A 76 -8.03 21.67 -11.58
C GLU A 76 -6.89 20.98 -10.82
N ALA A 77 -6.96 19.66 -10.65
CA ALA A 77 -5.95 18.88 -9.95
C ALA A 77 -4.58 18.93 -10.67
N LYS A 78 -4.55 19.02 -12.00
CA LYS A 78 -3.29 19.29 -12.75
C LYS A 78 -2.70 20.65 -12.44
N LYS A 79 -3.55 21.68 -12.35
CA LYS A 79 -3.09 23.03 -12.03
C LYS A 79 -2.46 23.05 -10.64
N ASP A 80 -3.14 22.43 -9.67
CA ASP A 80 -2.67 22.28 -8.30
C ASP A 80 -1.34 21.50 -8.24
N ALA A 81 -1.23 20.36 -8.92
CA ALA A 81 0.00 19.57 -8.98
C ALA A 81 1.21 20.34 -9.58
N LEU A 82 0.97 21.30 -10.48
CA LEU A 82 2.03 22.16 -11.01
C LEU A 82 2.43 23.27 -10.04
N ASP A 83 1.49 23.76 -9.23
CA ASP A 83 1.73 24.81 -8.24
C ASP A 83 2.35 24.20 -6.95
N HIS A 84 2.07 22.93 -6.68
CA HIS A 84 2.54 22.14 -5.53
C HIS A 84 3.11 20.78 -5.98
N PRO A 85 4.28 20.76 -6.64
CA PRO A 85 4.87 19.50 -7.11
C PRO A 85 5.26 18.60 -5.94
N ASP A 86 4.84 17.33 -5.99
CA ASP A 86 5.25 16.33 -5.01
C ASP A 86 6.74 15.99 -5.20
N PRO A 87 7.61 16.24 -4.20
CA PRO A 87 9.03 15.90 -4.30
C PRO A 87 9.29 14.39 -4.39
N ALA A 88 8.31 13.56 -4.01
CA ALA A 88 8.40 12.11 -4.07
C ALA A 88 7.86 11.51 -5.37
N SER A 89 7.25 12.31 -6.25
CA SER A 89 6.68 11.83 -7.52
C SER A 89 7.77 11.32 -8.47
N LEU A 90 7.43 10.30 -9.25
CA LEU A 90 8.32 9.69 -10.23
C LEU A 90 8.80 10.70 -11.27
N PHE A 91 7.96 11.66 -11.66
CA PHE A 91 8.27 12.69 -12.66
C PHE A 91 8.15 14.10 -12.06
N THR A 92 9.06 14.99 -12.48
CA THR A 92 8.98 16.41 -12.11
C THR A 92 8.43 17.19 -13.30
N TYR A 93 7.38 17.95 -13.05
CA TYR A 93 6.73 18.78 -14.06
C TYR A 93 7.06 20.25 -13.83
N SER A 94 7.33 20.97 -14.92
CA SER A 94 7.60 22.41 -14.90
C SER A 94 6.72 23.11 -15.91
N ARG A 95 6.26 24.34 -15.60
CA ARG A 95 5.58 25.17 -16.59
C ARG A 95 6.61 25.91 -17.43
N GLY A 96 6.57 25.68 -18.74
CA GLY A 96 7.30 26.44 -19.72
C GLY A 96 6.78 27.88 -19.84
N PRO A 97 7.54 28.77 -20.49
CA PRO A 97 7.20 30.20 -20.63
C PRO A 97 5.87 30.47 -21.35
N GLU A 98 5.38 29.54 -22.17
CA GLU A 98 4.08 29.62 -22.86
C GLU A 98 2.96 28.82 -22.16
N GLY A 99 3.19 28.31 -20.94
CA GLY A 99 2.23 27.49 -20.21
C GLY A 99 2.21 26.02 -20.61
N GLU A 100 3.11 25.59 -21.49
CA GLU A 100 3.36 24.17 -21.81
C GLU A 100 3.85 23.43 -20.55
N ILE A 101 3.27 22.27 -20.25
CA ILE A 101 3.77 21.39 -19.18
C ILE A 101 4.97 20.64 -19.74
N ARG A 102 6.18 21.04 -19.31
CA ARG A 102 7.43 20.40 -19.68
C ARG A 102 7.89 19.47 -18.58
N GLU A 103 8.27 18.28 -19.01
CA GLU A 103 8.82 17.24 -18.16
C GLU A 103 10.31 17.57 -17.94
N ALA A 104 10.77 17.55 -16.69
CA ALA A 104 12.21 17.54 -16.43
C ALA A 104 12.69 16.10 -16.65
N ASP A 105 13.61 15.93 -17.60
CA ASP A 105 14.12 14.65 -18.11
C ASP A 105 14.28 13.58 -17.02
N LYS A 106 13.48 12.52 -17.13
CA LYS A 106 13.88 11.18 -16.71
C LYS A 106 13.79 10.28 -17.94
N ASP A 107 14.93 9.69 -18.29
CA ASP A 107 15.16 8.92 -19.51
C ASP A 107 14.27 7.66 -19.65
N GLU A 108 13.55 7.27 -18.60
CA GLU A 108 12.74 6.06 -18.57
C GLU A 108 11.25 6.41 -18.70
N VAL A 109 10.71 6.15 -19.89
CA VAL A 109 9.28 6.18 -20.19
C VAL A 109 8.82 4.74 -20.35
N PRO A 110 7.66 4.32 -19.80
CA PRO A 110 7.16 2.98 -20.07
C PRO A 110 7.00 2.77 -21.57
N MET A 111 7.37 1.60 -22.08
CA MET A 111 7.25 1.27 -23.50
C MET A 111 5.94 0.54 -23.79
N THR A 112 5.32 -0.03 -22.75
CA THR A 112 4.09 -0.84 -22.85
C THR A 112 3.01 -0.38 -21.87
N LYS A 113 1.76 -0.77 -22.16
CA LYS A 113 0.60 -0.50 -21.31
C LYS A 113 0.74 -1.22 -19.95
N GLU A 114 1.32 -2.41 -19.97
CA GLU A 114 1.56 -3.25 -18.80
C GLU A 114 2.59 -2.61 -17.87
N GLU A 115 3.71 -2.12 -18.41
CA GLU A 115 4.72 -1.38 -17.64
C GLU A 115 4.15 -0.08 -17.07
N GLY A 116 3.39 0.68 -17.86
CA GLY A 116 2.73 1.89 -17.38
C GLY A 116 1.80 1.62 -16.20
N LYS A 117 0.99 0.56 -16.27
CA LYS A 117 0.15 0.09 -15.16
C LYS A 117 0.96 -0.38 -13.95
N ALA A 118 2.09 -1.04 -14.16
CA ALA A 118 2.95 -1.49 -13.08
C ALA A 118 3.58 -0.32 -12.32
N TRP A 119 4.10 0.68 -13.05
CA TRP A 119 4.67 1.89 -12.46
C TRP A 119 3.62 2.72 -11.75
N TRP A 120 2.40 2.80 -12.30
CA TRP A 120 1.28 3.47 -11.64
C TRP A 120 0.96 2.80 -10.31
N ARG A 121 0.87 1.47 -10.28
CA ARG A 121 0.63 0.72 -9.04
C ARG A 121 1.75 0.90 -8.02
N ASP A 122 3.01 0.87 -8.46
CA ASP A 122 4.14 1.07 -7.54
C ASP A 122 4.13 2.48 -6.94
N GLU A 123 3.93 3.52 -7.75
CA GLU A 123 3.90 4.89 -7.23
C GLU A 123 2.71 5.11 -6.28
N MET A 124 1.51 4.62 -6.64
CA MET A 124 0.35 4.69 -5.75
C MET A 124 0.54 3.87 -4.46
N THR A 125 1.30 2.77 -4.53
CA THR A 125 1.72 2.02 -3.35
C THR A 125 2.65 2.85 -2.48
N GLN A 126 3.73 3.42 -3.03
CA GLN A 126 4.68 4.22 -2.26
C GLN A 126 3.99 5.45 -1.65
N ARG A 127 3.10 6.10 -2.39
CA ARG A 127 2.27 7.21 -1.92
C ARG A 127 1.43 6.81 -0.71
N PHE A 128 0.67 5.70 -0.81
CA PHE A 128 -0.14 5.19 0.30
C PHE A 128 0.72 4.84 1.52
N LEU A 129 1.85 4.15 1.31
CA LEU A 129 2.78 3.78 2.37
C LEU A 129 3.35 5.01 3.11
N ARG A 130 3.63 6.10 2.38
CA ARG A 130 4.09 7.37 2.96
C ARG A 130 2.99 8.12 3.70
N GLY A 131 1.72 7.84 3.42
CA GLY A 131 0.59 8.56 3.99
C GLY A 131 0.14 9.75 3.12
N GLY A 132 0.36 9.67 1.81
CA GLY A 132 0.13 10.76 0.86
C GLY A 132 -1.33 10.94 0.42
N ASP A 133 -2.24 10.10 0.89
CA ASP A 133 -3.66 10.15 0.48
C ASP A 133 -4.47 10.88 1.55
N GLY A 134 -4.70 12.17 1.33
CA GLY A 134 -5.36 13.04 2.31
C GLY A 134 -6.81 12.65 2.66
N ASP A 135 -7.49 11.96 1.74
CA ASP A 135 -8.87 11.52 1.92
C ASP A 135 -8.97 10.17 2.68
N PHE A 136 -7.84 9.48 2.87
CA PHE A 136 -7.81 8.19 3.54
C PHE A 136 -7.56 8.32 5.06
N ASP A 137 -8.40 7.70 5.88
CA ASP A 137 -8.20 7.68 7.33
C ASP A 137 -7.19 6.60 7.75
N TYR A 138 -5.90 6.96 7.71
CA TYR A 138 -4.80 6.06 8.12
C TYR A 138 -4.90 5.55 9.55
N LYS A 139 -5.66 6.19 10.44
CA LYS A 139 -5.83 5.70 11.83
C LYS A 139 -6.49 4.32 11.88
N THR A 140 -7.33 4.02 10.89
CA THR A 140 -8.02 2.73 10.76
C THR A 140 -7.07 1.56 10.46
N VAL A 141 -5.88 1.87 9.93
CA VAL A 141 -4.85 0.90 9.54
C VAL A 141 -3.65 0.96 10.48
N ASP A 142 -3.10 2.14 10.74
CA ASP A 142 -1.87 2.33 11.51
C ASP A 142 -1.98 1.86 12.95
N GLY A 143 -3.17 1.98 13.55
CA GLY A 143 -3.45 1.55 14.93
C GLY A 143 -4.15 0.21 15.03
N ASN A 144 -4.16 -0.60 13.96
CA ASN A 144 -4.95 -1.82 13.89
C ASN A 144 -4.06 -3.06 13.73
N ASP A 145 -3.98 -3.83 14.81
CA ASP A 145 -3.17 -5.04 14.93
C ASP A 145 -3.58 -6.16 13.95
N LYS A 146 -4.78 -6.09 13.36
CA LYS A 146 -5.19 -7.02 12.29
C LYS A 146 -4.24 -6.97 11.09
N TYR A 147 -3.62 -5.81 10.86
CA TYR A 147 -2.68 -5.59 9.77
C TYR A 147 -1.22 -5.86 10.17
N ASP A 148 -0.99 -6.36 11.39
CA ASP A 148 0.34 -6.82 11.76
C ASP A 148 0.76 -8.01 10.90
N ASP A 149 2.07 -8.09 10.67
CA ASP A 149 2.64 -9.15 9.87
C ASP A 149 2.50 -10.49 10.64
N PRO A 150 1.75 -11.47 10.12
CA PRO A 150 1.59 -12.74 10.79
C PRO A 150 2.93 -13.50 10.91
N GLU A 151 3.91 -13.23 10.04
CA GLU A 151 5.26 -13.83 10.18
C GLU A 151 5.96 -13.30 11.43
N LYS A 152 5.90 -11.99 11.70
CA LYS A 152 6.46 -11.42 12.93
C LYS A 152 5.83 -12.02 14.17
N GLU A 153 4.53 -12.32 14.12
CA GLU A 153 3.82 -12.94 15.22
C GLU A 153 4.28 -14.39 15.43
N ARG A 154 4.50 -15.15 14.35
CA ARG A 154 5.13 -16.48 14.43
C ARG A 154 6.56 -16.42 14.94
N ASP A 155 7.39 -15.51 14.44
CA ASP A 155 8.79 -15.38 14.87
C ASP A 155 8.89 -15.05 16.37
N ARG A 156 7.99 -14.19 16.87
CA ARG A 156 7.88 -13.91 18.32
C ARG A 156 7.46 -15.14 19.11
N GLN A 157 6.51 -15.92 18.59
CA GLN A 157 6.07 -17.16 19.23
C GLN A 157 7.18 -18.21 19.23
N GLU A 158 7.88 -18.41 18.12
CA GLU A 158 9.01 -19.32 18.01
C GLU A 158 10.14 -18.91 18.97
N ALA A 159 10.50 -17.63 19.03
CA ALA A 159 11.46 -17.13 20.02
C ALA A 159 10.99 -17.34 21.47
N TYR A 160 9.70 -17.21 21.75
CA TYR A 160 9.12 -17.52 23.06
C TYR A 160 9.23 -19.02 23.39
N PHE A 161 8.89 -19.90 22.44
CA PHE A 161 9.04 -21.35 22.58
C PHE A 161 10.50 -21.78 22.76
N ASP A 162 11.43 -21.20 21.99
CA ASP A 162 12.87 -21.47 22.12
C ASP A 162 13.45 -20.95 23.44
N SER A 163 12.93 -19.83 23.95
CA SER A 163 13.33 -19.28 25.25
C SER A 163 12.75 -20.02 26.45
N MET A 164 11.71 -20.84 26.22
CA MET A 164 11.12 -21.67 27.26
C MET A 164 12.11 -22.80 27.55
N GLU A 165 12.67 -22.80 28.76
CA GLU A 165 13.42 -23.97 29.24
C GLU A 165 12.46 -25.16 29.17
N SER A 166 12.82 -26.16 28.38
CA SER A 166 12.04 -27.38 28.25
C SER A 166 11.93 -28.05 29.62
N ASP A 167 10.77 -27.95 30.28
CA ASP A 167 10.40 -28.73 31.47
C ASP A 167 10.31 -30.25 31.17
N PHE A 168 10.57 -30.66 29.91
CA PHE A 168 10.90 -32.04 29.59
C PHE A 168 12.30 -32.36 30.12
N ASP A 169 12.38 -32.63 31.42
CA ASP A 169 13.56 -33.17 32.11
C ASP A 169 14.24 -34.22 31.22
N THR A 170 15.42 -33.89 30.70
CA THR A 170 16.34 -34.87 30.09
C THR A 170 17.24 -35.43 31.18
N ASP A 171 16.63 -35.83 32.29
CA ASP A 171 17.32 -36.33 33.47
C ASP A 171 16.93 -37.78 33.68
N GLY A 172 17.52 -38.65 32.85
CA GLY A 172 17.65 -40.07 33.14
C GLY A 172 16.85 -41.00 32.22
N GLU A 173 17.59 -41.76 31.43
CA GLU A 173 17.26 -43.13 31.00
C GLU A 173 15.78 -43.53 31.02
N GLY A 174 15.10 -43.42 29.87
CA GLY A 174 14.01 -44.31 29.46
C GLY A 174 13.08 -44.86 30.55
N LYS A 175 12.54 -44.01 31.44
CA LYS A 175 11.49 -44.39 32.36
C LYS A 175 10.29 -43.48 32.14
N GLU A 176 9.30 -44.05 31.48
CA GLU A 176 7.92 -43.60 31.44
C GLU A 176 7.53 -43.09 32.84
N LYS A 177 7.30 -41.76 32.97
CA LYS A 177 6.69 -41.20 34.18
C LYS A 177 5.29 -41.81 34.27
N VAL A 178 5.13 -42.87 35.06
CA VAL A 178 3.83 -43.49 35.35
C VAL A 178 2.98 -42.41 36.01
N LEU A 179 2.02 -41.88 35.25
CA LEU A 179 1.00 -40.97 35.77
C LEU A 179 0.13 -41.76 36.75
N THR A 180 0.42 -41.68 38.04
CA THR A 180 -0.47 -42.17 39.09
C THR A 180 -1.60 -41.17 39.29
N GLY A 181 -2.39 -40.95 38.24
CA GLY A 181 -3.70 -40.36 38.35
C GLY A 181 -4.66 -41.45 38.77
N GLU A 182 -5.28 -41.32 39.94
CA GLU A 182 -6.48 -42.08 40.28
C GLU A 182 -7.55 -41.76 39.24
N THR A 183 -7.61 -42.54 38.15
CA THR A 183 -8.73 -42.51 37.24
C THR A 183 -9.90 -43.17 37.96
N GLY A 184 -10.69 -42.36 38.65
CA GLY A 184 -11.95 -42.77 39.26
C GLY A 184 -12.88 -43.32 38.20
N ILE A 185 -12.84 -44.64 37.99
CA ILE A 185 -13.84 -45.37 37.24
C ILE A 185 -15.14 -45.27 38.05
N GLN A 186 -16.12 -44.51 37.55
CA GLN A 186 -17.47 -44.50 38.09
C GLN A 186 -18.23 -45.68 37.47
N ASP A 187 -18.55 -46.68 38.28
CA ASP A 187 -19.55 -47.69 37.94
C ASP A 187 -20.90 -47.01 37.68
N TYR A 188 -21.55 -47.40 36.58
CA TYR A 188 -22.96 -47.12 36.30
C TYR A 188 -23.66 -48.41 35.87
#